data_AF-A0A2U0DC38-F1
#
_entry.id   AF-A0A2U0DC38-F1
#
_cell.length_a   1.000
_cell.length_b   1.000
_cell.length_c   1.000
_cell.angle_alpha   90.00
_cell.angle_beta   90.00
_cell.angle_gamma   90.00
#
_symmetry.space_group_name_H-M   'P 1'
#
loop_
_entity.id
_entity.type
_entity.pdbx_description
1 polymer ?
#
loop_
_entity_poly.entity_id
_entity_poly.type
_entity_poly.pdbx_seq_one_letter_code
_entity_poly.pdbx_strand_id
1 'polypeptide(L)'
;MKKQILILLDHHCLFKEDEWDPDVIRQLIAVLTIFHYEEIIFADRDQKVKNLFLPEELMKNVSFKNDFNKNETDEYDVVIAHYHSEADFFNSQKEGRSFENVYFFNNKSNPNLSFPGIAEYIKQQKLQFDIKSINEKLEIFLTLNILPAESEQYEINITKSEKICIVCNFNQNFFIGDSCFWYYDLNYKLFVLNEKQPSKKIDVYVTGVRNYHHIKRIYSSSFPENVRLLNSSVNSIDFKKYDLVIAEFLLYYNVKNKIENNSQPVLTYTFPVDYEKNKRFHSVAFGKYFMLDDLKRQLLYNKKHYNKIEIKKEEINDADLWLESQGIEKEDKIFALINEASQAEKIIDQKVFLQIIQWLVKEKKYKILLFSQSNDLKNILKKDLKPDIFNKIIFPGKLGIRKEMSLMASDYVDGMLSPCTGLAHLFNGINYYLHNILEKERKKCIVYTGKQTYVDDYHPLSWWNFKYVNCLSYITKNGEAFLAEKKDILTIRNFDEVSLFPNKIPHKILCDKIEEILEN
;
A
#
# COMPACT_ATOMS: atom_id res chain seq x y z
N MET A 1 25.69 -37.87 9.08
CA MET A 1 25.76 -36.41 9.31
C MET A 1 24.34 -35.88 9.31
N LYS A 2 24.02 -34.90 10.16
CA LYS A 2 22.75 -34.17 10.02
C LYS A 2 22.80 -33.40 8.71
N LYS A 3 21.69 -33.38 7.99
CA LYS A 3 21.53 -32.52 6.82
C LYS A 3 21.37 -31.08 7.28
N GLN A 4 21.92 -30.14 6.51
CA GLN A 4 21.67 -28.72 6.66
C GLN A 4 20.55 -28.30 5.72
N ILE A 5 19.44 -27.85 6.31
CA ILE A 5 18.22 -27.45 5.62
C ILE A 5 18.11 -25.94 5.69
N LEU A 6 18.18 -25.27 4.54
CA LEU A 6 17.95 -23.84 4.43
C LEU A 6 16.47 -23.58 4.13
N ILE A 7 15.80 -22.79 4.97
CA ILE A 7 14.45 -22.29 4.67
C ILE A 7 14.55 -20.79 4.36
N LEU A 8 14.19 -20.45 3.12
CA LEU A 8 14.04 -19.10 2.64
C LEU A 8 12.58 -18.69 2.80
N LEU A 9 12.35 -17.73 3.69
CA LEU A 9 11.03 -17.26 4.01
C LEU A 9 11.08 -15.79 4.37
N ASP A 10 10.36 -14.97 3.62
CA ASP A 10 10.18 -13.57 3.97
C ASP A 10 8.94 -13.44 4.89
N HIS A 11 9.01 -12.58 5.90
CA HIS A 11 7.91 -12.46 6.88
C HIS A 11 6.57 -12.10 6.23
N HIS A 12 6.58 -11.26 5.20
CA HIS A 12 5.36 -10.86 4.50
C HIS A 12 4.66 -12.01 3.76
N CYS A 13 5.40 -13.09 3.44
CA CYS A 13 4.84 -14.29 2.82
C CYS A 13 3.91 -15.08 3.75
N LEU A 14 4.04 -14.88 5.06
CA LEU A 14 3.22 -15.54 6.06
C LEU A 14 1.83 -14.93 6.23
N PHE A 15 1.53 -13.85 5.49
CA PHE A 15 0.30 -13.10 5.61
C PHE A 15 -0.49 -13.11 4.31
N LYS A 16 -1.81 -13.17 4.43
CA LYS A 16 -2.77 -12.94 3.36
C LYS A 16 -3.81 -11.96 3.87
N GLU A 17 -4.03 -10.87 3.13
CA GLU A 17 -5.03 -9.84 3.47
C GLU A 17 -4.89 -9.32 4.92
N ASP A 18 -3.65 -9.03 5.34
CA ASP A 18 -3.29 -8.55 6.69
C ASP A 18 -3.50 -9.53 7.86
N GLU A 19 -3.86 -10.79 7.58
CA GLU A 19 -3.96 -11.88 8.56
C GLU A 19 -2.90 -12.96 8.29
N TRP A 20 -2.59 -13.80 9.28
CA TRP A 20 -1.75 -14.98 9.07
C TRP A 20 -2.40 -15.88 8.01
N ASP A 21 -1.65 -16.24 6.96
CA ASP A 21 -2.12 -17.19 5.95
C ASP A 21 -2.06 -18.60 6.57
N PRO A 22 -3.21 -19.20 6.93
CA PRO A 22 -3.22 -20.48 7.63
C PRO A 22 -2.64 -21.60 6.75
N ASP A 23 -2.77 -21.50 5.43
CA ASP A 23 -2.27 -22.52 4.51
C ASP A 23 -0.75 -22.47 4.41
N VAL A 24 -0.15 -21.27 4.40
CA VAL A 24 1.31 -21.09 4.40
C VAL A 24 1.89 -21.50 5.74
N ILE A 25 1.27 -21.10 6.85
CA ILE A 25 1.72 -21.48 8.20
C ILE A 25 1.63 -22.99 8.41
N ARG A 26 0.53 -23.62 7.97
CA ARG A 26 0.37 -25.09 8.03
C ARG A 26 1.49 -25.80 7.26
N GLN A 27 1.84 -25.30 6.08
CA GLN A 27 2.95 -25.83 5.29
C GLN A 27 4.30 -25.62 5.97
N LEU A 28 4.53 -24.46 6.60
CA LEU A 28 5.75 -24.21 7.37
C LEU A 28 5.87 -25.18 8.56
N ILE A 29 4.80 -25.36 9.33
CA ILE A 29 4.75 -26.31 10.45
C ILE A 29 5.02 -27.74 9.97
N ALA A 30 4.45 -28.11 8.82
CA ALA A 30 4.70 -29.40 8.19
C ALA A 30 6.18 -29.60 7.83
N VAL A 31 6.81 -28.61 7.19
CA VAL A 31 8.24 -28.63 6.85
C VAL A 31 9.10 -28.76 8.11
N LEU A 32 8.84 -27.95 9.13
CA LEU A 32 9.58 -28.02 10.40
C LEU A 32 9.40 -29.38 11.08
N THR A 33 8.22 -29.99 10.97
CA THR A 33 7.95 -31.33 11.51
C THR A 33 8.71 -32.41 10.72
N ILE A 34 8.80 -32.31 9.39
CA ILE A 34 9.58 -33.25 8.57
C ILE A 34 11.06 -33.25 8.99
N PHE A 35 11.62 -32.06 9.12
CA PHE A 35 13.07 -31.88 9.31
C PHE A 35 13.47 -31.65 10.78
N HIS A 36 12.59 -31.95 11.74
CA HIS A 36 12.80 -31.61 13.15
C HIS A 36 14.05 -32.25 13.78
N TYR A 37 14.66 -33.27 13.18
CA TYR A 37 15.94 -33.87 13.62
C TYR A 37 17.18 -33.26 12.95
N GLU A 38 16.98 -32.59 11.81
CA GLU A 38 18.04 -31.99 11.00
C GLU A 38 18.38 -30.59 11.50
N GLU A 39 19.48 -30.03 10.99
CA GLU A 39 19.84 -28.63 11.27
C GLU A 39 19.07 -27.72 10.32
N ILE A 40 18.16 -26.91 10.85
CA ILE A 40 17.34 -25.98 10.06
C ILE A 40 17.89 -24.57 10.23
N ILE A 41 18.10 -23.88 9.12
CA ILE A 41 18.59 -22.51 9.07
C ILE A 41 17.52 -21.67 8.39
N PHE A 42 16.88 -20.78 9.14
CA PHE A 42 16.02 -19.75 8.55
C PHE A 42 16.89 -18.59 8.05
N ALA A 43 16.81 -18.35 6.75
CA ALA A 43 17.30 -17.13 6.15
C ALA A 43 16.16 -16.10 6.14
N ASP A 44 16.16 -15.23 7.13
CA ASP A 44 15.14 -14.21 7.38
C ASP A 44 15.63 -12.86 6.86
N ARG A 45 15.26 -12.51 5.63
CA ARG A 45 15.72 -11.25 5.00
C ARG A 45 15.19 -10.01 5.72
N ASP A 46 14.04 -10.13 6.37
CA ASP A 46 13.36 -9.02 7.04
C ASP A 46 13.69 -8.95 8.55
N GLN A 47 14.41 -9.92 9.10
CA GLN A 47 14.68 -10.11 10.54
C GLN A 47 13.41 -10.14 11.40
N LYS A 48 12.31 -10.65 10.85
CA LYS A 48 10.99 -10.70 11.49
C LYS A 48 10.47 -12.13 11.73
N VAL A 49 10.90 -13.11 10.96
CA VAL A 49 10.56 -14.55 11.12
C VAL A 49 11.10 -15.08 12.45
N LYS A 50 12.24 -14.57 12.95
CA LYS A 50 12.78 -14.97 14.26
C LYS A 50 11.83 -14.77 15.44
N ASN A 51 10.87 -13.85 15.32
CA ASN A 51 9.91 -13.54 16.38
C ASN A 51 8.59 -14.33 16.26
N LEU A 52 8.50 -15.29 15.34
CA LEU A 52 7.33 -16.16 15.22
C LEU A 52 7.20 -17.03 16.48
N PHE A 53 6.01 -17.03 17.08
CA PHE A 53 5.70 -17.96 18.18
C PHE A 53 5.28 -19.31 17.61
N LEU A 54 6.27 -20.10 17.19
CA LEU A 54 6.10 -21.51 16.86
C LEU A 54 6.26 -22.37 18.13
N PRO A 55 5.60 -23.54 18.23
CA PRO A 55 5.83 -24.49 19.33
C PRO A 55 7.33 -24.77 19.54
N GLU A 56 7.81 -24.73 20.79
CA GLU A 56 9.24 -24.88 21.13
C GLU A 56 9.86 -26.15 20.53
N GLU A 57 9.09 -27.23 20.45
CA GLU A 57 9.51 -28.49 19.86
C GLU A 57 9.92 -28.37 18.37
N LEU A 58 9.29 -27.46 17.61
CA LEU A 58 9.62 -27.21 16.21
C LEU A 58 10.87 -26.32 16.06
N MET A 59 11.24 -25.60 17.11
CA MET A 59 12.35 -24.64 17.10
C MET A 59 13.67 -25.23 17.62
N LYS A 60 13.66 -26.46 18.14
CA LYS A 60 14.80 -27.08 18.84
C LYS A 60 16.10 -27.17 18.02
N ASN A 61 15.99 -27.37 16.71
CA ASN A 61 17.15 -27.44 15.80
C ASN A 61 17.14 -26.30 14.77
N VAL A 62 16.45 -25.22 15.08
CA VAL A 62 16.32 -24.06 14.21
C VAL A 62 17.33 -22.99 14.64
N SER A 63 18.15 -22.56 13.69
CA SER A 63 19.00 -21.39 13.82
C SER A 63 18.59 -20.33 12.79
N PHE A 64 19.01 -19.09 13.03
CA PHE A 64 18.65 -17.96 12.19
C PHE A 64 19.90 -17.33 11.61
N LYS A 65 19.91 -17.13 10.30
CA LYS A 65 20.96 -16.42 9.58
C LYS A 65 20.41 -15.10 9.05
N ASN A 66 21.01 -14.01 9.49
CA ASN A 66 20.77 -12.67 8.93
C ASN A 66 21.60 -12.54 7.64
N ASP A 67 21.08 -11.80 6.67
CA ASP A 67 21.79 -11.46 5.43
C ASP A 67 22.26 -12.68 4.61
N PHE A 68 21.29 -13.42 4.07
CA PHE A 68 21.55 -14.54 3.18
C PHE A 68 22.17 -14.09 1.85
N ASN A 69 23.39 -14.55 1.56
CA ASN A 69 23.99 -14.39 0.25
C ASN A 69 23.54 -15.53 -0.65
N LYS A 70 22.92 -15.17 -1.78
CA LYS A 70 22.29 -16.09 -2.72
C LYS A 70 23.24 -17.10 -3.36
N ASN A 71 24.55 -16.85 -3.31
CA ASN A 71 25.57 -17.79 -3.80
C ASN A 71 25.86 -18.93 -2.81
N GLU A 72 25.31 -18.87 -1.59
CA GLU A 72 25.56 -19.86 -0.53
C GLU A 72 24.58 -21.04 -0.58
N THR A 73 23.60 -21.06 -1.49
CA THR A 73 22.62 -22.17 -1.60
C THR A 73 23.28 -23.53 -1.81
N ASP A 74 24.47 -23.55 -2.43
CA ASP A 74 25.22 -24.75 -2.77
C ASP A 74 25.89 -25.39 -1.53
N GLU A 75 25.89 -24.70 -0.38
CA GLU A 75 26.43 -25.19 0.89
C GLU A 75 25.43 -26.04 1.69
N TYR A 76 24.15 -26.08 1.28
CA TYR A 76 23.07 -26.75 2.01
C TYR A 76 22.61 -28.02 1.31
N ASP A 77 22.27 -29.04 2.10
CA ASP A 77 21.77 -30.32 1.60
C ASP A 77 20.36 -30.21 1.01
N VAL A 78 19.55 -29.27 1.52
CA VAL A 78 18.19 -29.00 1.06
C VAL A 78 17.90 -27.50 1.19
N VAL A 79 17.28 -26.91 0.18
CA VAL A 79 16.79 -25.53 0.19
C VAL A 79 15.27 -25.53 0.01
N ILE A 80 14.54 -24.81 0.85
CA ILE A 80 13.08 -24.74 0.84
C ILE A 80 12.65 -23.27 0.76
N ALA A 81 11.77 -22.94 -0.19
CA ALA A 81 11.41 -21.57 -0.56
C ALA A 81 9.88 -21.33 -0.63
N HIS A 82 9.43 -20.09 -0.41
CA HIS A 82 8.02 -19.68 -0.53
C HIS A 82 7.80 -18.85 -1.82
N TYR A 83 6.68 -19.05 -2.54
CA TYR A 83 6.51 -18.71 -3.97
C TYR A 83 6.63 -17.21 -4.41
N HIS A 84 6.85 -17.07 -5.73
CA HIS A 84 6.84 -15.95 -6.69
C HIS A 84 8.14 -15.19 -6.94
N SER A 85 8.78 -14.59 -5.94
CA SER A 85 10.04 -13.85 -6.17
C SER A 85 11.27 -14.74 -6.27
N GLU A 86 11.20 -15.98 -5.77
CA GLU A 86 12.32 -16.94 -5.76
C GLU A 86 12.36 -17.85 -7.00
N ALA A 87 11.20 -18.15 -7.61
CA ALA A 87 11.13 -18.96 -8.83
C ALA A 87 11.70 -18.23 -10.06
N ASP A 88 11.34 -16.95 -10.26
CA ASP A 88 11.96 -16.09 -11.29
C ASP A 88 13.45 -15.86 -11.02
N PHE A 89 13.84 -15.88 -9.76
CA PHE A 89 15.23 -15.75 -9.32
C PHE A 89 16.07 -17.01 -9.62
N PHE A 90 15.56 -18.21 -9.39
CA PHE A 90 16.23 -19.47 -9.78
C PHE A 90 16.26 -19.66 -11.31
N ASN A 91 15.22 -19.24 -12.02
CA ASN A 91 15.19 -19.23 -13.49
C ASN A 91 16.24 -18.27 -14.10
N SER A 92 16.69 -17.25 -13.35
CA SER A 92 17.72 -16.30 -13.79
C SER A 92 19.17 -16.77 -13.57
N GLN A 93 19.37 -17.85 -12.81
CA GLN A 93 20.69 -18.44 -12.52
C GLN A 93 21.05 -19.44 -13.63
N LYS A 94 21.79 -18.95 -14.64
CA LYS A 94 22.49 -19.64 -15.76
C LYS A 94 22.19 -21.13 -16.03
N GLU A 95 21.91 -21.41 -17.31
CA GLU A 95 21.86 -22.72 -17.95
C GLU A 95 22.88 -23.72 -17.36
N GLY A 96 22.38 -24.82 -16.78
CA GLY A 96 23.20 -26.01 -16.46
C GLY A 96 23.26 -26.46 -14.99
N ARG A 97 22.56 -25.85 -14.03
CA ARG A 97 22.49 -26.36 -12.65
C ARG A 97 21.31 -27.32 -12.47
N SER A 98 21.51 -28.46 -11.79
CA SER A 98 20.41 -29.36 -11.40
C SER A 98 19.80 -28.91 -10.07
N PHE A 99 18.48 -28.76 -10.04
CA PHE A 99 17.70 -28.30 -8.88
C PHE A 99 17.26 -29.45 -7.97
N GLU A 100 18.08 -30.50 -7.85
CA GLU A 100 17.66 -31.75 -7.18
C GLU A 100 17.33 -31.56 -5.68
N ASN A 101 17.84 -30.49 -5.07
CA ASN A 101 17.72 -30.23 -3.63
C ASN A 101 16.92 -28.95 -3.29
N VAL A 102 16.24 -28.31 -4.26
CA VAL A 102 15.43 -27.10 -4.02
C VAL A 102 13.93 -27.43 -4.08
N TYR A 103 13.19 -27.11 -3.02
CA TYR A 103 11.76 -27.37 -2.90
C TYR A 103 10.98 -26.09 -2.60
N PHE A 104 9.70 -26.10 -2.94
CA PHE A 104 8.81 -24.96 -2.72
C PHE A 104 7.58 -25.36 -1.90
N PHE A 105 7.17 -24.49 -0.96
CA PHE A 105 5.89 -24.62 -0.27
C PHE A 105 5.07 -23.34 -0.50
N ASN A 106 4.09 -23.45 -1.40
CA ASN A 106 2.86 -22.65 -1.45
C ASN A 106 2.07 -23.08 -2.69
N ASN A 107 1.34 -24.19 -2.57
CA ASN A 107 0.32 -24.51 -3.55
C ASN A 107 -1.02 -24.31 -2.83
N LYS A 108 -1.75 -23.24 -3.21
CA LYS A 108 -3.13 -22.93 -2.76
C LYS A 108 -4.08 -24.14 -2.89
N SER A 109 -3.64 -25.20 -3.57
CA SER A 109 -4.36 -26.44 -3.87
C SER A 109 -3.70 -27.71 -3.32
N ASN A 110 -2.91 -27.65 -2.24
CA ASN A 110 -2.23 -28.82 -1.67
C ASN A 110 -2.71 -29.18 -0.24
N PRO A 111 -3.98 -29.59 -0.08
CA PRO A 111 -4.54 -29.97 1.22
C PRO A 111 -3.87 -31.22 1.82
N ASN A 112 -3.15 -31.99 0.99
CA ASN A 112 -2.51 -33.23 1.39
C ASN A 112 -1.06 -33.06 1.83
N LEU A 113 -0.52 -31.82 1.84
CA LEU A 113 0.89 -31.55 2.15
C LEU A 113 1.84 -32.42 1.31
N SER A 114 1.46 -32.65 0.05
CA SER A 114 2.29 -33.37 -0.90
C SER A 114 3.46 -32.47 -1.30
N PHE A 115 4.67 -32.79 -0.90
CA PHE A 115 5.87 -32.05 -1.31
C PHE A 115 6.58 -32.86 -2.40
N PRO A 116 6.34 -32.57 -3.70
CA PRO A 116 7.06 -33.25 -4.78
C PRO A 116 8.56 -33.09 -4.57
N GLY A 117 9.28 -34.21 -4.44
CA GLY A 117 10.72 -34.23 -4.17
C GLY A 117 11.15 -34.55 -2.73
N ILE A 118 10.30 -34.30 -1.72
CA ILE A 118 10.56 -34.70 -0.32
C ILE A 118 9.90 -36.06 0.02
N ALA A 119 8.98 -36.53 -0.84
CA ALA A 119 8.27 -37.80 -0.65
C ALA A 119 9.19 -39.01 -0.44
N GLU A 120 10.33 -39.06 -1.15
CA GLU A 120 11.31 -40.14 -0.99
C GLU A 120 12.04 -40.04 0.36
N TYR A 121 12.36 -38.83 0.83
CA TYR A 121 12.91 -38.62 2.19
C TYR A 121 11.92 -39.05 3.27
N ILE A 122 10.64 -38.67 3.15
CA ILE A 122 9.56 -39.10 4.06
C ILE A 122 9.47 -40.62 4.11
N LYS A 123 9.50 -41.27 2.94
CA LYS A 123 9.44 -42.72 2.81
C LYS A 123 10.66 -43.42 3.41
N GLN A 124 11.86 -42.93 3.14
CA GLN A 124 13.12 -43.46 3.66
C GLN A 124 13.21 -43.36 5.18
N GLN A 125 12.80 -42.22 5.73
CA GLN A 125 12.81 -41.96 7.17
C GLN A 125 11.56 -42.52 7.89
N LYS A 126 10.63 -43.15 7.15
CA LYS A 126 9.36 -43.69 7.66
C LYS A 126 8.58 -42.65 8.47
N LEU A 127 8.64 -41.39 8.05
CA LEU A 127 7.94 -40.30 8.73
C LEU A 127 6.43 -40.45 8.48
N GLN A 128 5.65 -40.45 9.55
CA GLN A 128 4.20 -40.40 9.46
C GLN A 128 3.71 -38.96 9.51
N PHE A 129 2.93 -38.59 8.50
CA PHE A 129 2.27 -37.28 8.42
C PHE A 129 0.92 -37.35 9.10
N ASP A 130 0.84 -36.92 10.35
CA ASP A 130 -0.46 -36.73 11.00
C ASP A 130 -0.96 -35.30 10.73
N ILE A 131 -1.82 -35.17 9.71
CA ILE A 131 -2.49 -33.91 9.37
C ILE A 131 -3.23 -33.35 10.58
N LYS A 132 -3.76 -34.21 11.46
CA LYS A 132 -4.46 -33.77 12.68
C LYS A 132 -3.50 -33.06 13.62
N SER A 133 -2.36 -33.67 13.94
CA SER A 133 -1.31 -33.03 14.76
C SER A 133 -0.79 -31.72 14.15
N ILE A 134 -0.63 -31.66 12.82
CA ILE A 134 -0.21 -30.43 12.13
C ILE A 134 -1.27 -29.33 12.27
N ASN A 135 -2.55 -29.67 12.11
CA ASN A 135 -3.65 -28.72 12.29
C ASN A 135 -3.80 -28.30 13.76
N GLU A 136 -3.57 -29.19 14.74
CA GLU A 136 -3.54 -28.83 16.16
C GLU A 136 -2.42 -27.82 16.45
N LYS A 137 -1.22 -28.02 15.89
CA LYS A 137 -0.11 -27.06 16.01
C LYS A 137 -0.38 -25.75 15.27
N LEU A 138 -1.09 -25.79 14.14
CA LEU A 138 -1.57 -24.60 13.44
C LEU A 138 -2.54 -23.84 14.34
N GLU A 139 -3.54 -24.50 14.93
CA GLU A 139 -4.48 -23.88 15.87
C GLU A 139 -3.76 -23.28 17.08
N ILE A 140 -2.74 -23.95 17.62
CA ILE A 140 -1.89 -23.39 18.69
C ILE A 140 -1.14 -22.15 18.19
N PHE A 141 -0.50 -22.21 17.02
CA PHE A 141 0.20 -21.08 16.43
C PHE A 141 -0.76 -19.91 16.22
N LEU A 142 -1.90 -20.16 15.58
CA LEU A 142 -2.92 -19.16 15.34
C LEU A 142 -3.39 -18.60 16.68
N THR A 143 -3.74 -19.42 17.67
CA THR A 143 -4.10 -18.95 19.02
C THR A 143 -3.01 -18.06 19.64
N LEU A 144 -1.74 -18.44 19.60
CA LEU A 144 -0.62 -17.65 20.17
C LEU A 144 -0.29 -16.37 19.38
N ASN A 145 -0.54 -16.35 18.07
CA ASN A 145 -0.13 -15.26 17.17
C ASN A 145 -1.30 -14.39 16.66
N ILE A 146 -2.55 -14.87 16.74
CA ILE A 146 -3.83 -14.19 16.42
C ILE A 146 -4.46 -13.63 17.69
N LEU A 147 -4.36 -14.32 18.84
CA LEU A 147 -4.83 -13.77 20.10
C LEU A 147 -3.66 -13.05 20.77
N PRO A 148 -3.72 -11.71 20.93
CA PRO A 148 -2.92 -11.09 21.96
C PRO A 148 -3.32 -11.73 23.28
N ALA A 149 -2.32 -12.14 24.06
CA ALA A 149 -2.42 -12.75 25.39
C ALA A 149 -3.68 -12.27 26.14
N GLU A 150 -4.46 -13.22 26.64
CA GLU A 150 -5.66 -12.98 27.43
C GLU A 150 -5.44 -11.83 28.44
N SER A 151 -6.17 -10.75 28.20
CA SER A 151 -6.70 -9.82 29.19
C SER A 151 -5.86 -9.61 30.47
N GLU A 152 -4.88 -8.71 30.40
CA GLU A 152 -4.76 -7.76 31.51
C GLU A 152 -5.96 -6.80 31.41
N GLN A 153 -7.03 -7.12 32.15
CA GLN A 153 -8.24 -6.31 32.32
C GLN A 153 -7.99 -5.06 33.17
N TYR A 154 -6.91 -4.33 32.93
CA TYR A 154 -6.78 -3.01 33.53
C TYR A 154 -7.60 -2.04 32.69
N GLU A 155 -8.58 -1.37 33.31
CA GLU A 155 -9.12 -0.12 32.79
C GLU A 155 -7.97 0.89 32.75
N ILE A 156 -7.19 0.85 31.67
CA ILE A 156 -6.12 1.79 31.47
C ILE A 156 -6.78 3.15 31.23
N ASN A 157 -6.61 4.07 32.17
CA ASN A 157 -7.14 5.43 32.07
C ASN A 157 -6.32 6.27 31.07
N ILE A 158 -6.45 5.93 29.79
CA ILE A 158 -5.68 6.50 28.68
C ILE A 158 -5.96 7.99 28.53
N THR A 159 -7.06 8.51 29.09
CA THR A 159 -7.42 9.94 29.04
C THR A 159 -6.34 10.87 29.63
N LYS A 160 -5.43 10.37 30.47
CA LYS A 160 -4.36 11.15 31.11
C LYS A 160 -3.00 11.16 30.39
N SER A 161 -2.77 10.35 29.36
CA SER A 161 -1.45 10.20 28.70
C SER A 161 -0.98 11.47 28.00
N GLU A 162 0.03 12.22 28.45
CA GLU A 162 0.51 13.50 27.87
C GLU A 162 1.39 13.36 26.63
N LYS A 163 2.16 12.27 26.56
CA LYS A 163 3.10 11.96 25.48
C LYS A 163 2.71 10.65 24.83
N ILE A 164 2.31 10.74 23.56
CA ILE A 164 1.84 9.60 22.78
C ILE A 164 2.88 9.26 21.72
N CYS A 165 3.15 7.97 21.55
CA CYS A 165 3.98 7.44 20.49
C CYS A 165 3.11 6.58 19.58
N ILE A 166 3.17 6.84 18.27
CA ILE A 166 2.61 5.95 17.25
C ILE A 166 3.78 5.33 16.49
N VAL A 167 3.81 4.01 16.38
CA VAL A 167 4.84 3.27 15.64
C VAL A 167 4.21 2.64 14.41
N CYS A 168 4.57 3.15 13.24
CA CYS A 168 4.04 2.74 11.94
C CYS A 168 5.10 1.98 11.12
N ASN A 169 4.69 0.89 10.48
CA ASN A 169 5.50 0.11 9.56
C ASN A 169 5.20 0.48 8.11
N PHE A 170 5.95 1.42 7.56
CA PHE A 170 5.94 1.67 6.12
C PHE A 170 7.21 1.11 5.47
N ASN A 171 7.51 -0.17 5.71
CA ASN A 171 8.72 -0.84 5.19
C ASN A 171 8.51 -1.52 3.82
N GLN A 172 7.38 -1.30 3.15
CA GLN A 172 7.13 -1.75 1.79
C GLN A 172 7.85 -0.86 0.76
N ASN A 173 7.88 -1.22 -0.53
CA ASN A 173 8.36 -0.30 -1.55
C ASN A 173 7.52 0.99 -1.54
N PHE A 174 8.14 2.15 -1.73
CA PHE A 174 7.42 3.41 -1.71
C PHE A 174 6.56 3.57 -2.96
N PHE A 175 5.24 3.42 -2.80
CA PHE A 175 4.24 3.81 -3.80
C PHE A 175 3.42 4.98 -3.26
N ILE A 176 3.27 6.03 -4.07
CA ILE A 176 2.55 7.25 -3.69
C ILE A 176 1.06 6.96 -3.39
N GLY A 177 0.46 6.02 -4.12
CA GLY A 177 -0.93 5.60 -3.88
C GLY A 177 -1.09 5.03 -2.48
N ASP A 178 -0.29 4.01 -2.16
CA ASP A 178 -0.28 3.32 -0.86
C ASP A 178 0.04 4.29 0.29
N SER A 179 0.94 5.25 0.08
CA SER A 179 1.24 6.26 1.09
C SER A 179 0.06 7.19 1.37
N CYS A 180 -0.86 7.39 0.42
CA CYS A 180 -2.10 8.14 0.66
C CYS A 180 -3.07 7.37 1.56
N PHE A 181 -3.18 6.05 1.41
CA PHE A 181 -4.01 5.21 2.29
C PHE A 181 -3.42 5.11 3.69
N TRP A 182 -2.10 4.91 3.79
CA TRP A 182 -1.39 4.99 5.06
C TRP A 182 -1.62 6.34 5.75
N TYR A 183 -1.50 7.45 5.00
CA TYR A 183 -1.72 8.78 5.55
C TYR A 183 -3.18 8.99 5.99
N TYR A 184 -4.14 8.47 5.23
CA TYR A 184 -5.56 8.51 5.59
C TYR A 184 -5.84 7.79 6.91
N ASP A 185 -5.34 6.57 7.04
CA ASP A 185 -5.44 5.75 8.24
C ASP A 185 -4.78 6.45 9.45
N LEU A 186 -3.57 6.99 9.27
CA LEU A 186 -2.89 7.77 10.30
C LEU A 186 -3.66 9.04 10.68
N ASN A 187 -4.17 9.81 9.71
CA ASN A 187 -4.91 11.04 9.97
C ASN A 187 -6.23 10.77 10.71
N TYR A 188 -6.86 9.62 10.48
CA TYR A 188 -8.00 9.18 11.27
C TYR A 188 -7.62 8.91 12.73
N LYS A 189 -6.53 8.18 12.97
CA LYS A 189 -6.02 7.91 14.32
C LYS A 189 -5.67 9.20 15.05
N LEU A 190 -4.97 10.11 14.38
CA LEU A 190 -4.60 11.42 14.93
C LEU A 190 -5.83 12.25 15.31
N PHE A 191 -6.90 12.19 14.52
CA PHE A 191 -8.15 12.86 14.87
C PHE A 191 -8.81 12.28 16.12
N VAL A 192 -8.95 10.95 16.18
CA VAL A 192 -9.54 10.29 17.36
C VAL A 192 -8.74 10.65 18.61
N LEU A 193 -7.40 10.65 18.52
CA LEU A 193 -6.53 11.08 19.60
C LEU A 193 -6.72 12.56 19.96
N ASN A 194 -6.76 13.46 18.98
CA ASN A 194 -6.91 14.89 19.22
C ASN A 194 -8.31 15.28 19.75
N GLU A 195 -9.38 14.59 19.36
CA GLU A 195 -10.72 14.85 19.92
C GLU A 195 -10.82 14.39 21.38
N LYS A 196 -10.34 13.18 21.67
CA LYS A 196 -10.40 12.64 23.03
C LYS A 196 -9.36 13.29 23.94
N GLN A 197 -8.27 13.81 23.38
CA GLN A 197 -7.11 14.34 24.10
C GLN A 197 -6.46 15.52 23.37
N PRO A 198 -7.11 16.70 23.37
CA PRO A 198 -6.55 17.90 22.76
C PRO A 198 -5.24 18.30 23.45
N SER A 199 -4.28 18.83 22.69
CA SER A 199 -3.05 19.50 23.20
C SER A 199 -1.87 18.60 23.60
N LYS A 200 -1.87 17.33 23.21
CA LYS A 200 -0.83 16.37 23.62
C LYS A 200 0.23 16.17 22.54
N LYS A 201 1.48 15.96 22.94
CA LYS A 201 2.56 15.74 21.98
C LYS A 201 2.48 14.32 21.43
N ILE A 202 2.32 14.20 20.12
CA ILE A 202 2.27 12.91 19.42
C ILE A 202 3.52 12.76 18.57
N ASP A 203 4.38 11.81 18.91
CA ASP A 203 5.51 11.44 18.08
C ASP A 203 5.10 10.24 17.21
N VAL A 204 5.14 10.40 15.88
CA VAL A 204 4.84 9.33 14.92
C VAL A 204 6.16 8.83 14.36
N TYR A 205 6.54 7.60 14.70
CA TYR A 205 7.71 6.92 14.16
C TYR A 205 7.34 6.11 12.94
N VAL A 206 7.92 6.47 11.81
CA VAL A 206 7.90 5.64 10.61
C VAL A 206 9.12 4.73 10.66
N THR A 207 8.88 3.44 10.89
CA THR A 207 9.93 2.42 10.87
C THR A 207 10.22 2.04 9.43
N GLY A 208 11.43 2.32 8.95
CA GLY A 208 11.84 2.10 7.56
C GLY A 208 12.52 3.33 6.98
N VAL A 209 13.86 3.36 7.02
CA VAL A 209 14.66 4.56 6.70
C VAL A 209 14.42 5.06 5.27
N ARG A 210 14.19 4.14 4.33
CA ARG A 210 14.07 4.45 2.90
C ARG A 210 12.87 5.34 2.58
N ASN A 211 11.74 5.15 3.27
CA ASN A 211 10.48 5.80 2.88
C ASN A 211 10.18 7.08 3.67
N TYR A 212 10.81 7.26 4.84
CA TYR A 212 10.61 8.43 5.70
C TYR A 212 10.75 9.75 4.94
N HIS A 213 11.79 9.89 4.11
CA HIS A 213 12.05 11.13 3.39
C HIS A 213 10.93 11.48 2.41
N HIS A 214 10.36 10.47 1.72
CA HIS A 214 9.25 10.66 0.80
C HIS A 214 7.96 11.03 1.55
N ILE A 215 7.63 10.29 2.62
CA ILE A 215 6.47 10.58 3.48
C ILE A 215 6.57 11.98 4.05
N LYS A 216 7.71 12.33 4.65
CA LYS A 216 7.95 13.66 5.21
C LYS A 216 7.76 14.74 4.16
N ARG A 217 8.28 14.53 2.94
CA ARG A 217 8.21 15.52 1.86
C ARG A 217 6.78 15.78 1.38
N ILE A 218 5.92 14.75 1.39
CA ILE A 218 4.54 14.86 0.89
C ILE A 218 3.59 15.38 1.99
N TYR A 219 3.71 14.85 3.21
CA TYR A 219 2.67 15.01 4.24
C TYR A 219 3.06 15.90 5.42
N SER A 220 4.32 16.37 5.54
CA SER A 220 4.76 17.15 6.72
C SER A 220 3.90 18.38 6.99
N SER A 221 3.53 19.12 5.94
CA SER A 221 2.65 20.29 6.05
C SER A 221 1.22 19.95 6.46
N SER A 222 0.80 18.69 6.31
CA SER A 222 -0.59 18.27 6.54
C SER A 222 -0.84 17.77 7.96
N PHE A 223 0.23 17.51 8.73
CA PHE A 223 0.13 17.04 10.11
C PHE A 223 -0.25 18.19 11.07
N PRO A 224 -1.07 17.91 12.10
CA PRO A 224 -1.33 18.87 13.18
C PRO A 224 -0.04 19.34 13.87
N GLU A 225 -0.03 20.56 14.42
CA GLU A 225 1.15 21.16 15.07
C GLU A 225 1.68 20.34 16.25
N ASN A 226 0.81 19.61 16.96
CA ASN A 226 1.18 18.75 18.07
C ASN A 226 1.76 17.39 17.64
N VAL A 227 1.85 17.13 16.33
CA VAL A 227 2.33 15.89 15.75
C VAL A 227 3.72 16.08 15.16
N ARG A 228 4.66 15.20 15.53
CA ARG A 228 6.02 15.20 14.99
C ARG A 228 6.34 13.87 14.32
N LEU A 229 6.72 13.93 13.05
CA LEU A 229 7.13 12.76 12.28
C LEU A 229 8.63 12.46 12.46
N LEU A 230 8.95 11.27 12.95
CA LEU A 230 10.29 10.79 13.27
C LEU A 230 10.65 9.53 12.47
N ASN A 231 11.94 9.33 12.26
CA ASN A 231 12.50 8.11 11.66
C ASN A 231 13.34 7.40 12.71
N SER A 232 13.02 6.15 13.00
CA SER A 232 13.76 5.33 13.95
C SER A 232 13.45 3.86 13.70
N SER A 233 14.41 3.00 13.99
CA SER A 233 14.09 1.58 14.21
C SER A 233 13.32 1.44 15.52
N VAL A 234 12.51 0.40 15.68
CA VAL A 234 11.83 0.10 16.95
C VAL A 234 12.83 0.00 18.10
N ASN A 235 14.01 -0.57 17.85
CA ASN A 235 15.05 -0.80 18.85
C ASN A 235 15.68 0.48 19.40
N SER A 236 15.63 1.58 18.65
CA SER A 236 16.21 2.88 19.04
C SER A 236 15.19 3.85 19.62
N ILE A 237 13.91 3.47 19.71
CA ILE A 237 12.90 4.30 20.37
C ILE A 237 13.00 4.10 21.88
N ASP A 238 13.28 5.17 22.60
CA ASP A 238 13.12 5.20 24.04
C ASP A 238 11.63 5.29 24.39
N PHE A 239 11.01 4.14 24.65
CA PHE A 239 9.59 4.04 24.96
C PHE A 239 9.23 4.56 26.36
N LYS A 240 10.21 4.65 27.28
CA LYS A 240 10.00 5.06 28.68
C LYS A 240 9.55 6.51 28.85
N LYS A 241 9.76 7.34 27.83
CA LYS A 241 9.38 8.76 27.84
C LYS A 241 7.94 9.02 27.42
N TYR A 242 7.21 7.98 26.98
CA TYR A 242 5.83 8.09 26.57
C TYR A 242 4.91 7.54 27.66
N ASP A 243 3.66 7.98 27.64
CA ASP A 243 2.62 7.45 28.52
C ASP A 243 1.81 6.37 27.78
N LEU A 244 1.69 6.52 26.46
CA LEU A 244 0.95 5.64 25.56
C LEU A 244 1.77 5.36 24.30
N VAL A 245 1.86 4.09 23.93
CA VAL A 245 2.41 3.60 22.67
C VAL A 245 1.33 2.87 21.90
N ILE A 246 1.14 3.29 20.65
CA ILE A 246 0.22 2.68 19.69
C ILE A 246 1.09 2.08 18.57
N ALA A 247 1.15 0.77 18.48
CA ALA A 247 1.88 0.09 17.41
C ALA A 247 0.93 -0.35 16.29
N GLU A 248 1.34 -0.30 15.03
CA GLU A 248 0.67 -1.12 14.02
C GLU A 248 0.79 -2.60 14.38
N PHE A 249 -0.24 -3.40 14.10
CA PHE A 249 -0.34 -4.79 14.56
C PHE A 249 0.93 -5.61 14.27
N LEU A 250 1.48 -5.51 13.05
CA LEU A 250 2.69 -6.22 12.64
C LEU A 250 3.96 -5.80 13.42
N LEU A 251 3.93 -4.69 14.16
CA LEU A 251 5.02 -4.23 15.02
C LEU A 251 4.75 -4.48 16.50
N TYR A 252 3.55 -4.92 16.88
CA TYR A 252 3.13 -4.99 18.27
C TYR A 252 4.10 -5.81 19.12
N TYR A 253 4.47 -7.02 18.69
CA TYR A 253 5.38 -7.86 19.44
C TYR A 253 6.79 -7.29 19.54
N ASN A 254 7.31 -6.69 18.46
CA ASN A 254 8.61 -6.02 18.48
C ASN A 254 8.63 -4.87 19.49
N VAL A 255 7.53 -4.11 19.59
CA VAL A 255 7.38 -3.03 20.56
C VAL A 255 7.16 -3.57 21.98
N LYS A 256 6.31 -4.60 22.14
CA LYS A 256 6.02 -5.27 23.43
C LYS A 256 7.28 -5.81 24.08
N ASN A 257 8.09 -6.56 23.35
CA ASN A 257 9.36 -7.12 23.83
C ASN A 257 10.36 -6.04 24.31
N LYS A 258 10.21 -4.78 23.83
CA LYS A 258 11.01 -3.65 24.31
C LYS A 258 10.46 -2.98 25.56
N ILE A 259 9.16 -3.12 25.82
CA ILE A 259 8.47 -2.51 26.96
C ILE A 259 8.54 -3.41 28.21
N GLU A 260 8.59 -4.74 28.07
CA GLU A 260 8.39 -5.73 29.15
C GLU A 260 9.39 -5.72 30.34
N ASN A 261 10.40 -4.85 30.38
CA ASN A 261 11.42 -4.83 31.44
C ASN A 261 11.21 -3.73 32.52
N ASN A 262 10.03 -3.66 33.17
CA ASN A 262 9.63 -2.75 34.28
C ASN A 262 8.95 -1.42 33.89
N SER A 263 7.70 -1.55 33.43
CA SER A 263 6.62 -0.55 33.22
C SER A 263 6.93 0.96 33.21
N GLN A 264 6.91 1.52 32.00
CA GLN A 264 6.01 2.55 31.43
C GLN A 264 6.48 2.67 29.97
N PRO A 265 5.62 2.48 28.93
CA PRO A 265 4.26 3.01 28.73
C PRO A 265 3.13 1.97 28.60
N VAL A 266 1.88 2.45 28.53
CA VAL A 266 0.73 1.68 28.05
C VAL A 266 0.96 1.29 26.60
N LEU A 267 0.86 0.00 26.27
CA LEU A 267 0.93 -0.47 24.89
C LEU A 267 -0.44 -0.89 24.37
N THR A 268 -0.81 -0.37 23.20
CA THR A 268 -1.94 -0.84 22.40
C THR A 268 -1.48 -1.01 20.95
N TYR A 269 -2.28 -1.71 20.14
CA TYR A 269 -2.02 -1.84 18.71
C TYR A 269 -3.21 -1.44 17.86
N THR A 270 -2.99 -1.16 16.58
CA THR A 270 -4.03 -0.82 15.62
C THR A 270 -3.94 -1.70 14.39
N PHE A 271 -5.11 -2.07 13.84
CA PHE A 271 -5.22 -2.63 12.50
C PHE A 271 -5.28 -1.52 11.45
N PRO A 272 -4.97 -1.85 10.17
CA PRO A 272 -5.50 -1.11 9.03
C PRO A 272 -7.02 -1.03 9.13
N VAL A 273 -7.62 0.05 8.64
CA VAL A 273 -9.07 0.28 8.70
C VAL A 273 -9.81 -0.66 7.73
N ASP A 274 -10.02 -1.90 8.16
CA ASP A 274 -11.09 -2.78 7.67
C ASP A 274 -11.88 -3.33 8.87
N TYR A 275 -12.92 -2.60 9.27
CA TYR A 275 -13.68 -2.85 10.49
C TYR A 275 -14.48 -4.16 10.44
N GLU A 276 -14.88 -4.64 9.26
CA GLU A 276 -15.75 -5.81 9.12
C GLU A 276 -14.98 -7.11 9.34
N LYS A 277 -13.75 -7.23 8.80
CA LYS A 277 -12.89 -8.40 8.99
C LYS A 277 -12.32 -8.47 10.41
N ASN A 278 -12.06 -7.32 11.03
CA ASN A 278 -11.32 -7.24 12.29
C ASN A 278 -12.16 -7.38 13.58
N LYS A 279 -13.47 -7.65 13.48
CA LYS A 279 -14.38 -7.68 14.65
C LYS A 279 -13.95 -8.63 15.78
N ARG A 280 -13.24 -9.71 15.44
CA ARG A 280 -12.78 -10.73 16.40
C ARG A 280 -11.57 -10.30 17.24
N PHE A 281 -10.86 -9.25 16.83
CA PHE A 281 -9.60 -8.83 17.43
C PHE A 281 -9.72 -7.61 18.38
N HIS A 282 -10.94 -7.14 18.63
CA HIS A 282 -11.20 -5.92 19.41
C HIS A 282 -10.91 -6.05 20.92
N SER A 283 -10.67 -7.25 21.46
CA SER A 283 -10.50 -7.46 22.91
C SER A 283 -9.23 -6.82 23.50
N VAL A 284 -8.26 -6.40 22.67
CA VAL A 284 -7.00 -5.72 23.09
C VAL A 284 -6.56 -4.58 22.12
N ALA A 285 -7.30 -4.32 21.03
CA ALA A 285 -6.91 -3.35 19.99
C ALA A 285 -7.18 -1.87 20.39
N PHE A 286 -6.64 -0.93 19.62
CA PHE A 286 -6.85 0.54 19.72
C PHE A 286 -8.33 0.88 19.83
N GLY A 287 -9.19 0.16 19.10
CA GLY A 287 -10.64 0.30 19.16
C GLY A 287 -11.28 -0.06 20.51
N LYS A 288 -10.60 -0.79 21.41
CA LYS A 288 -11.05 -1.03 22.79
C LYS A 288 -10.97 0.23 23.64
N TYR A 289 -9.86 0.94 23.53
CA TYR A 289 -9.52 2.10 24.34
C TYR A 289 -10.02 3.41 23.74
N PHE A 290 -10.03 3.45 22.42
CA PHE A 290 -10.54 4.53 21.60
C PHE A 290 -11.66 3.94 20.75
N MET A 291 -12.77 3.59 21.42
CA MET A 291 -13.99 3.14 20.76
C MET A 291 -14.24 4.03 19.55
N LEU A 292 -14.14 3.41 18.38
CA LEU A 292 -14.48 4.05 17.13
C LEU A 292 -15.97 4.28 17.23
N ASP A 293 -16.36 5.50 17.59
CA ASP A 293 -17.76 5.89 17.58
C ASP A 293 -18.30 5.50 16.19
N ASP A 294 -19.35 4.67 16.16
CA ASP A 294 -20.17 4.19 15.02
C ASP A 294 -19.63 4.57 13.62
N LEU A 295 -19.53 3.62 12.68
CA LEU A 295 -19.26 3.81 11.25
C LEU A 295 -19.78 5.14 10.68
N LYS A 296 -20.96 5.60 11.10
CA LYS A 296 -21.51 6.93 10.80
C LYS A 296 -20.60 8.12 11.17
N ARG A 297 -19.99 8.18 12.37
CA ARG A 297 -19.02 9.22 12.75
C ARG A 297 -17.72 9.10 11.97
N GLN A 298 -17.23 7.89 11.74
CA GLN A 298 -16.08 7.68 10.86
C GLN A 298 -16.34 8.22 9.45
N LEU A 299 -17.50 7.90 8.87
CA LEU A 299 -17.93 8.43 7.57
C LEU A 299 -18.07 9.96 7.58
N LEU A 300 -18.54 10.54 8.70
CA LEU A 300 -18.66 11.99 8.89
C LEU A 300 -17.28 12.67 8.99
N TYR A 301 -16.35 12.11 9.76
CA TYR A 301 -14.96 12.55 9.82
C TYR A 301 -14.33 12.47 8.44
N ASN A 302 -14.44 11.31 7.78
CA ASN A 302 -13.97 11.12 6.42
C ASN A 302 -14.63 12.06 5.43
N LYS A 303 -15.80 12.65 5.73
CA LYS A 303 -16.43 13.68 4.88
C LYS A 303 -15.82 15.06 5.12
N LYS A 304 -15.45 15.37 6.36
CA LYS A 304 -14.91 16.68 6.80
C LYS A 304 -13.38 16.78 6.78
N HIS A 305 -12.68 15.66 6.71
CA HIS A 305 -11.21 15.60 6.78
C HIS A 305 -10.62 14.59 5.78
N TYR A 306 -11.34 14.32 4.68
CA TYR A 306 -10.90 13.38 3.65
C TYR A 306 -9.54 13.78 3.09
N ASN A 307 -8.52 12.92 3.21
CA ASN A 307 -7.23 13.00 2.51
C ASN A 307 -6.67 14.43 2.36
N LYS A 308 -6.76 15.27 3.39
CA LYS A 308 -6.27 16.65 3.28
C LYS A 308 -4.76 16.60 3.03
N ILE A 309 -4.35 16.99 1.84
CA ILE A 309 -2.94 17.13 1.48
C ILE A 309 -2.69 18.61 1.35
N GLU A 310 -2.07 19.17 2.38
CA GLU A 310 -1.85 20.60 2.49
C GLU A 310 -0.78 21.06 1.51
N ILE A 311 -1.06 22.16 0.83
CA ILE A 311 -0.14 22.92 -0.01
C ILE A 311 -0.13 24.36 0.49
N LYS A 312 1.06 24.92 0.72
CA LYS A 312 1.20 26.27 1.23
C LYS A 312 0.87 27.29 0.15
N LYS A 313 0.43 28.49 0.55
CA LYS A 313 0.14 29.57 -0.39
C LYS A 313 1.38 29.98 -1.20
N GLU A 314 2.54 30.00 -0.56
CA GLU A 314 3.81 30.30 -1.24
C GLU A 314 4.11 29.28 -2.34
N GLU A 315 3.81 28.00 -2.10
CA GLU A 315 4.02 26.94 -3.08
C GLU A 315 3.10 27.07 -4.31
N ILE A 316 1.85 27.51 -4.10
CA ILE A 316 0.92 27.81 -5.19
C ILE A 316 1.45 28.98 -6.01
N ASN A 317 1.85 30.07 -5.35
CA ASN A 317 2.38 31.27 -6.02
C ASN A 317 3.66 30.95 -6.82
N ASP A 318 4.57 30.15 -6.24
CA ASP A 318 5.78 29.70 -6.93
C ASP A 318 5.46 28.86 -8.17
N ALA A 319 4.41 28.04 -8.10
CA ALA A 319 3.93 27.27 -9.24
C ALA A 319 3.31 28.15 -10.33
N ASP A 320 2.51 29.16 -9.94
CA ASP A 320 1.92 30.14 -10.85
C ASP A 320 3.01 30.93 -11.58
N LEU A 321 3.97 31.50 -10.86
CA LEU A 321 5.12 32.21 -11.44
C LEU A 321 5.96 31.31 -12.36
N TRP A 322 6.15 30.05 -11.97
CA TRP A 322 6.84 29.09 -12.83
C TRP A 322 6.06 28.85 -14.12
N LEU A 323 4.74 28.69 -14.07
CA LEU A 323 3.88 28.51 -15.25
C LEU A 323 3.86 29.75 -16.14
N GLU A 324 3.78 30.95 -15.56
CA GLU A 324 3.91 32.22 -16.29
C GLU A 324 5.25 32.30 -17.06
N SER A 325 6.34 31.84 -16.44
CA SER A 325 7.65 31.74 -17.11
C SER A 325 7.67 30.74 -18.28
N GLN A 326 6.72 29.81 -18.33
CA GLN A 326 6.49 28.90 -19.46
C GLN A 326 5.53 29.49 -20.51
N GLY A 327 5.16 30.76 -20.39
CA GLY A 327 4.28 31.47 -21.32
C GLY A 327 2.80 31.24 -21.05
N ILE A 328 2.43 30.97 -19.79
CA ILE A 328 1.02 30.99 -19.34
C ILE A 328 0.61 32.44 -19.06
N GLU A 329 -0.56 32.82 -19.56
CA GLU A 329 -1.17 34.13 -19.36
C GLU A 329 -2.40 34.00 -18.45
N LYS A 330 -2.86 35.13 -17.88
CA LYS A 330 -3.94 35.17 -16.90
C LYS A 330 -5.25 34.48 -17.34
N GLU A 331 -5.57 34.56 -18.64
CA GLU A 331 -6.80 33.98 -19.20
C GLU A 331 -6.63 32.52 -19.66
N ASP A 332 -5.41 31.98 -19.64
CA ASP A 332 -5.18 30.60 -20.01
C ASP A 332 -5.70 29.66 -18.93
N LYS A 333 -6.28 28.54 -19.37
CA LYS A 333 -6.57 27.41 -18.51
C LYS A 333 -5.68 26.22 -18.86
N ILE A 334 -5.23 25.51 -17.84
CA ILE A 334 -4.41 24.31 -17.97
C ILE A 334 -5.21 23.08 -17.58
N PHE A 335 -5.13 22.05 -18.42
CA PHE A 335 -5.60 20.72 -18.09
C PHE A 335 -4.40 19.78 -17.92
N ALA A 336 -4.21 19.24 -16.71
CA ALA A 336 -3.12 18.34 -16.40
C ALA A 336 -3.39 16.94 -16.95
N LEU A 337 -2.39 16.32 -17.57
CA LEU A 337 -2.49 14.98 -18.13
C LEU A 337 -1.43 14.06 -17.52
N ILE A 338 -1.85 12.85 -17.19
CA ILE A 338 -0.99 11.71 -16.85
C ILE A 338 -1.46 10.54 -17.72
N ASN A 339 -0.53 9.88 -18.42
CA ASN A 339 -0.79 8.62 -19.13
C ASN A 339 0.35 7.63 -18.90
N GLU A 340 0.81 7.57 -17.65
CA GLU A 340 1.86 6.68 -17.17
C GLU A 340 1.36 6.00 -15.89
N ALA A 341 1.69 4.72 -15.72
CA ALA A 341 1.35 3.96 -14.53
C ALA A 341 2.41 2.87 -14.30
N SER A 342 2.39 2.25 -13.12
CA SER A 342 3.25 1.10 -12.80
C SER A 342 2.99 -0.12 -13.68
N GLN A 343 1.82 -0.19 -14.32
CA GLN A 343 1.39 -1.29 -15.16
C GLN A 343 0.78 -0.77 -16.46
N ALA A 344 1.18 -1.35 -17.59
CA ALA A 344 0.84 -0.84 -18.93
C ALA A 344 -0.63 -1.03 -19.28
N GLU A 345 -1.32 -2.00 -18.68
CA GLU A 345 -2.75 -2.21 -18.89
C GLU A 345 -3.61 -1.07 -18.30
N LYS A 346 -3.06 -0.27 -17.38
CA LYS A 346 -3.77 0.83 -16.72
C LYS A 346 -3.93 2.07 -17.59
N ILE A 347 -3.10 2.22 -18.61
CA ILE A 347 -3.05 3.44 -19.44
C ILE A 347 -3.93 3.28 -20.69
N ILE A 348 -4.44 4.41 -21.21
CA ILE A 348 -5.17 4.41 -22.48
C ILE A 348 -4.22 4.28 -23.65
N ASP A 349 -4.74 3.77 -24.77
CA ASP A 349 -3.98 3.64 -26.02
C ASP A 349 -3.39 4.98 -26.47
N GLN A 350 -2.18 4.95 -27.00
CA GLN A 350 -1.45 6.15 -27.43
C GLN A 350 -2.22 6.96 -28.48
N LYS A 351 -2.94 6.31 -29.41
CA LYS A 351 -3.74 7.02 -30.41
C LYS A 351 -4.87 7.78 -29.74
N VAL A 352 -5.54 7.16 -28.77
CA VAL A 352 -6.61 7.79 -27.99
C VAL A 352 -6.05 8.97 -27.20
N PHE A 353 -4.88 8.81 -26.57
CA PHE A 353 -4.23 9.88 -25.82
C PHE A 353 -3.85 11.08 -26.70
N LEU A 354 -3.31 10.83 -27.90
CA LEU A 354 -3.02 11.87 -28.89
C LEU A 354 -4.29 12.62 -29.30
N GLN A 355 -5.39 11.90 -29.55
CA GLN A 355 -6.66 12.51 -29.92
C GLN A 355 -7.23 13.39 -28.80
N ILE A 356 -7.12 12.95 -27.53
CA ILE A 356 -7.53 13.76 -26.36
C ILE A 356 -6.73 15.05 -26.27
N ILE A 357 -5.40 14.99 -26.44
CA ILE A 357 -4.55 16.21 -26.44
C ILE A 357 -5.03 17.18 -27.53
N GLN A 358 -5.27 16.69 -28.74
CA GLN A 358 -5.73 17.53 -29.85
C GLN A 358 -7.09 18.16 -29.56
N TRP A 359 -8.03 17.39 -29.01
CA TRP A 359 -9.36 17.83 -28.64
C TRP A 359 -9.32 18.90 -27.53
N LEU A 360 -8.59 18.65 -26.44
CA LEU A 360 -8.43 19.62 -25.34
C LEU A 360 -7.84 20.95 -25.81
N VAL A 361 -6.83 20.90 -26.68
CA VAL A 361 -6.17 22.11 -27.20
C VAL A 361 -7.03 22.86 -28.21
N LYS A 362 -7.62 22.15 -29.18
CA LYS A 362 -8.31 22.80 -30.31
C LYS A 362 -9.74 23.20 -29.99
N GLU A 363 -10.48 22.34 -29.32
CA GLU A 363 -11.91 22.51 -29.09
C GLU A 363 -12.17 23.15 -27.73
N LYS A 364 -11.51 22.64 -26.68
CA LYS A 364 -11.67 23.14 -25.31
C LYS A 364 -10.72 24.28 -24.94
N LYS A 365 -9.78 24.63 -25.83
CA LYS A 365 -8.83 25.76 -25.68
C LYS A 365 -7.92 25.67 -24.45
N TYR A 366 -7.68 24.47 -23.93
CA TYR A 366 -6.74 24.26 -22.84
C TYR A 366 -5.28 24.29 -23.32
N LYS A 367 -4.39 24.79 -22.47
CA LYS A 367 -2.98 24.38 -22.47
C LYS A 367 -2.85 23.09 -21.65
N ILE A 368 -1.83 22.30 -21.95
CA ILE A 368 -1.66 20.98 -21.33
C ILE A 368 -0.45 21.00 -20.41
N LEU A 369 -0.60 20.56 -19.17
CA LEU A 369 0.52 20.24 -18.29
C LEU A 369 0.70 18.72 -18.25
N LEU A 370 1.73 18.22 -18.91
CA LEU A 370 1.94 16.78 -19.06
C LEU A 370 2.94 16.25 -18.04
N PHE A 371 2.45 15.58 -17.01
CA PHE A 371 3.29 14.89 -16.04
C PHE A 371 3.79 13.57 -16.64
N SER A 372 5.04 13.58 -17.10
CA SER A 372 5.72 12.43 -17.66
C SER A 372 7.19 12.48 -17.27
N GLN A 373 7.72 11.34 -16.84
CA GLN A 373 9.15 11.21 -16.54
C GLN A 373 9.95 10.75 -17.77
N SER A 374 9.25 10.40 -18.86
CA SER A 374 9.81 9.84 -20.08
C SER A 374 10.10 10.90 -21.14
N ASN A 375 11.37 11.01 -21.54
CA ASN A 375 11.75 11.80 -22.72
C ASN A 375 11.18 11.20 -24.01
N ASP A 376 10.89 9.90 -24.03
CA ASP A 376 10.37 9.22 -25.22
C ASP A 376 8.97 9.70 -25.56
N LEU A 377 8.11 9.91 -24.57
CA LEU A 377 6.77 10.45 -24.79
C LEU A 377 6.85 11.85 -25.42
N LYS A 378 7.73 12.72 -24.92
CA LYS A 378 7.94 14.06 -25.51
C LYS A 378 8.38 13.97 -26.98
N ASN A 379 9.29 13.05 -27.31
CA ASN A 379 9.76 12.84 -28.67
C ASN A 379 8.66 12.32 -29.60
N ILE A 380 7.86 11.37 -29.11
CA ILE A 380 6.68 10.83 -29.79
C ILE A 380 5.68 11.96 -30.07
N LEU A 381 5.31 12.74 -29.06
CA LEU A 381 4.37 13.85 -29.22
C LEU A 381 4.88 14.90 -30.21
N LYS A 382 6.18 15.20 -30.21
CA LYS A 382 6.78 16.14 -31.17
C LYS A 382 6.68 15.64 -32.61
N LYS A 383 6.77 14.33 -32.83
CA LYS A 383 6.66 13.70 -34.15
C LYS A 383 5.21 13.62 -34.62
N ASP A 384 4.29 13.26 -33.72
CA ASP A 384 2.93 12.87 -34.07
C ASP A 384 1.92 14.02 -33.97
N LEU A 385 2.27 15.13 -33.29
CA LEU A 385 1.43 16.33 -33.19
C LEU A 385 1.92 17.45 -34.12
N LYS A 386 0.96 18.26 -34.59
CA LYS A 386 1.28 19.49 -35.32
C LYS A 386 1.97 20.50 -34.37
N PRO A 387 2.89 21.35 -34.86
CA PRO A 387 3.63 22.30 -34.02
C PRO A 387 2.75 23.23 -33.19
N ASP A 388 1.62 23.68 -33.73
CA ASP A 388 0.65 24.55 -33.04
C ASP A 388 0.02 23.88 -31.81
N ILE A 389 -0.15 22.56 -31.83
CA ILE A 389 -0.66 21.78 -30.70
C ILE A 389 0.48 21.44 -29.74
N PHE A 390 1.62 20.98 -30.27
CA PHE A 390 2.77 20.60 -29.45
C PHE A 390 3.27 21.76 -28.58
N ASN A 391 3.29 22.98 -29.13
CA ASN A 391 3.70 24.19 -28.40
C ASN A 391 2.72 24.61 -27.30
N LYS A 392 1.55 23.97 -27.17
CA LYS A 392 0.59 24.18 -26.08
C LYS A 392 0.79 23.18 -24.92
N ILE A 393 1.78 22.28 -25.03
CA ILE A 393 2.10 21.29 -24.01
C ILE A 393 3.32 21.75 -23.21
N ILE A 394 3.14 21.85 -21.89
CA ILE A 394 4.16 22.15 -20.92
C ILE A 394 4.67 20.84 -20.34
N PHE A 395 5.99 20.65 -20.45
CA PHE A 395 6.70 19.49 -19.94
C PHE A 395 7.51 19.90 -18.69
N PRO A 396 7.00 19.65 -17.47
CA PRO A 396 7.71 19.99 -16.24
C PRO A 396 9.03 19.20 -16.10
N GLY A 397 9.13 18.03 -16.74
CA GLY A 397 10.29 17.15 -16.64
C GLY A 397 10.41 16.52 -15.25
N LYS A 398 11.64 16.09 -14.90
CA LYS A 398 11.96 15.52 -13.58
C LYS A 398 11.94 16.60 -12.49
N LEU A 399 10.75 16.90 -11.98
CA LEU A 399 10.58 17.74 -10.80
C LEU A 399 10.55 16.89 -9.52
N GLY A 400 10.88 17.49 -8.38
CA GLY A 400 10.60 16.85 -7.10
C GLY A 400 9.09 16.83 -6.82
N ILE A 401 8.60 15.75 -6.21
CA ILE A 401 7.16 15.54 -5.94
C ILE A 401 6.43 16.75 -5.36
N ARG A 402 7.08 17.52 -4.48
CA ARG A 402 6.46 18.70 -3.88
C ARG A 402 6.19 19.81 -4.89
N LYS A 403 7.09 20.00 -5.86
CA LYS A 403 6.88 20.94 -6.95
C LYS A 403 5.80 20.46 -7.92
N GLU A 404 5.72 19.15 -8.18
CA GLU A 404 4.61 18.57 -8.95
C GLU A 404 3.26 18.82 -8.26
N MET A 405 3.18 18.61 -6.94
CA MET A 405 1.99 18.94 -6.12
C MET A 405 1.66 20.44 -6.16
N SER A 406 2.68 21.30 -6.18
CA SER A 406 2.49 22.75 -6.26
C SER A 406 1.89 23.14 -7.62
N LEU A 407 2.39 22.55 -8.71
CA LEU A 407 1.81 22.74 -10.05
C LEU A 407 0.37 22.24 -10.14
N MET A 408 0.05 21.11 -9.51
CA MET A 408 -1.33 20.61 -9.41
C MET A 408 -2.25 21.58 -8.67
N ALA A 409 -1.72 22.37 -7.73
CA ALA A 409 -2.46 23.32 -6.92
C ALA A 409 -2.58 24.72 -7.53
N SER A 410 -1.76 25.03 -8.55
CA SER A 410 -1.73 26.31 -9.28
C SER A 410 -3.11 26.78 -9.70
N ASP A 411 -3.36 28.09 -9.63
CA ASP A 411 -4.64 28.67 -10.03
C ASP A 411 -4.93 28.56 -11.53
N TYR A 412 -3.91 28.32 -12.36
CA TYR A 412 -4.08 28.03 -13.79
C TYR A 412 -4.62 26.63 -14.09
N VAL A 413 -4.47 25.67 -13.16
CA VAL A 413 -4.90 24.29 -13.38
C VAL A 413 -6.40 24.15 -13.12
N ASP A 414 -7.18 23.94 -14.17
CA ASP A 414 -8.64 23.77 -14.09
C ASP A 414 -9.03 22.31 -13.77
N GLY A 415 -8.19 21.35 -14.19
CA GLY A 415 -8.41 19.94 -13.89
C GLY A 415 -7.29 19.01 -14.31
N MET A 416 -7.53 17.71 -14.11
CA MET A 416 -6.60 16.63 -14.42
C MET A 416 -7.34 15.42 -15.00
N LEU A 417 -6.74 14.78 -16.01
CA LEU A 417 -7.08 13.43 -16.48
C LEU A 417 -5.90 12.49 -16.22
N SER A 418 -6.15 11.37 -15.54
CA SER A 418 -5.12 10.40 -15.16
C SER A 418 -5.67 8.97 -15.12
N PRO A 419 -4.84 7.93 -15.32
CA PRO A 419 -5.17 6.60 -14.84
C PRO A 419 -5.24 6.60 -13.31
N CYS A 420 -5.75 5.52 -12.73
CA CYS A 420 -5.68 5.29 -11.27
C CYS A 420 -4.22 5.18 -10.81
N THR A 421 -3.63 6.29 -10.36
CA THR A 421 -2.21 6.42 -9.97
C THR A 421 -2.04 7.19 -8.68
N GLY A 422 -0.87 7.05 -8.04
CA GLY A 422 -0.54 7.81 -6.84
C GLY A 422 -0.61 9.33 -7.03
N LEU A 423 -0.17 9.85 -8.18
CA LEU A 423 -0.28 11.30 -8.49
C LEU A 423 -1.74 11.75 -8.53
N ALA A 424 -2.65 10.92 -9.06
CA ALA A 424 -4.07 11.24 -9.04
C ALA A 424 -4.64 11.25 -7.62
N HIS A 425 -4.18 10.35 -6.74
CA HIS A 425 -4.57 10.35 -5.33
C HIS A 425 -4.07 11.62 -4.62
N LEU A 426 -2.85 12.07 -4.91
CA LEU A 426 -2.33 13.34 -4.40
C LEU A 426 -3.17 14.53 -4.89
N PHE A 427 -3.45 14.60 -6.20
CA PHE A 427 -4.28 15.65 -6.78
C PHE A 427 -5.65 15.72 -6.10
N ASN A 428 -6.28 14.56 -5.85
CA ASN A 428 -7.57 14.51 -5.18
C ASN A 428 -7.51 15.03 -3.73
N GLY A 429 -6.44 14.70 -3.00
CA GLY A 429 -6.22 15.22 -1.63
C GLY A 429 -5.88 16.71 -1.57
N ILE A 430 -5.14 17.21 -2.57
CA ILE A 430 -4.87 18.65 -2.75
C ILE A 430 -6.17 19.37 -3.09
N ASN A 431 -6.95 18.86 -4.04
CA ASN A 431 -8.22 19.44 -4.46
C ASN A 431 -9.21 19.52 -3.28
N TYR A 432 -9.23 18.50 -2.41
CA TYR A 432 -9.99 18.54 -1.17
C TYR A 432 -9.57 19.72 -0.28
N TYR A 433 -8.27 19.89 -0.06
CA TYR A 433 -7.71 20.96 0.75
C TYR A 433 -8.02 22.34 0.16
N LEU A 434 -7.79 22.53 -1.14
CA LEU A 434 -8.08 23.77 -1.84
C LEU A 434 -9.55 24.17 -1.69
N HIS A 435 -10.47 23.23 -1.90
CA HIS A 435 -11.90 23.54 -1.88
C HIS A 435 -12.47 23.75 -0.48
N ASN A 436 -12.12 22.89 0.49
CA ASN A 436 -12.76 22.91 1.82
C ASN A 436 -12.02 23.76 2.85
N ILE A 437 -10.73 24.03 2.63
CA ILE A 437 -9.89 24.75 3.61
C ILE A 437 -9.50 26.13 3.08
N LEU A 438 -9.13 26.23 1.80
CA LEU A 438 -8.80 27.52 1.17
C LEU A 438 -9.97 28.15 0.41
N GLU A 439 -11.14 27.50 0.39
CA GLU A 439 -12.36 27.99 -0.26
C GLU A 439 -12.18 28.31 -1.76
N LYS A 440 -11.25 27.64 -2.43
CA LYS A 440 -11.04 27.75 -3.88
C LYS A 440 -12.08 26.94 -4.66
N GLU A 441 -12.25 27.28 -5.92
CA GLU A 441 -13.06 26.48 -6.84
C GLU A 441 -12.50 25.06 -6.95
N ARG A 442 -13.41 24.08 -6.97
CA ARG A 442 -13.03 22.68 -7.09
C ARG A 442 -12.52 22.41 -8.50
N LYS A 443 -11.27 21.94 -8.61
CA LYS A 443 -10.69 21.49 -9.87
C LYS A 443 -11.32 20.17 -10.32
N LYS A 444 -11.41 19.94 -11.62
CA LYS A 444 -11.93 18.68 -12.18
C LYS A 444 -10.89 17.58 -12.01
N CYS A 445 -11.23 16.48 -11.35
CA CYS A 445 -10.32 15.33 -11.19
C CYS A 445 -10.95 14.13 -11.87
N ILE A 446 -10.50 13.80 -13.09
CA ILE A 446 -11.03 12.71 -13.89
C ILE A 446 -10.02 11.57 -13.85
N VAL A 447 -10.46 10.43 -13.32
CA VAL A 447 -9.61 9.24 -13.23
C VAL A 447 -10.25 8.12 -14.03
N TYR A 448 -9.51 7.54 -14.97
CA TYR A 448 -9.96 6.33 -15.65
C TYR A 448 -9.33 5.08 -15.04
N THR A 449 -10.10 4.00 -15.02
CA THR A 449 -9.69 2.70 -14.49
C THR A 449 -10.42 1.59 -15.24
N GLY A 450 -10.01 0.35 -14.97
CA GLY A 450 -10.66 -0.84 -15.49
C GLY A 450 -9.95 -2.07 -14.93
N LYS A 451 -9.98 -3.15 -15.70
CA LYS A 451 -9.37 -4.43 -15.33
C LYS A 451 -7.89 -4.27 -14.96
N GLN A 452 -7.49 -4.88 -13.84
CA GLN A 452 -6.11 -4.94 -13.36
C GLN A 452 -5.65 -6.41 -13.37
N THR A 453 -4.42 -6.72 -13.78
CA THR A 453 -3.93 -8.12 -13.83
C THR A 453 -3.12 -8.56 -12.62
N TYR A 454 -2.86 -7.67 -11.67
CA TYR A 454 -1.98 -7.91 -10.51
C TYR A 454 -2.72 -7.92 -9.16
N VAL A 455 -4.04 -7.72 -9.16
CA VAL A 455 -4.88 -7.76 -7.96
C VAL A 455 -6.07 -8.65 -8.28
N ASP A 456 -6.22 -9.73 -7.52
CA ASP A 456 -7.46 -10.50 -7.48
C ASP A 456 -8.52 -9.64 -6.77
N ASP A 457 -9.70 -9.47 -7.38
CA ASP A 457 -10.83 -8.69 -6.87
C ASP A 457 -10.62 -7.16 -6.80
N TYR A 458 -9.99 -6.57 -7.84
CA TYR A 458 -9.87 -5.12 -7.91
C TYR A 458 -11.25 -4.46 -7.97
N HIS A 459 -11.50 -3.51 -7.06
CA HIS A 459 -12.69 -2.67 -7.11
C HIS A 459 -12.34 -1.18 -6.95
N PRO A 460 -12.77 -0.30 -7.88
CA PRO A 460 -12.49 1.13 -7.80
C PRO A 460 -12.96 1.83 -6.51
N LEU A 461 -13.99 1.29 -5.86
CA LEU A 461 -14.52 1.81 -4.59
C LEU A 461 -13.50 1.73 -3.47
N SER A 462 -12.71 0.65 -3.44
CA SER A 462 -11.65 0.43 -2.45
C SER A 462 -10.56 1.51 -2.53
N TRP A 463 -10.40 2.13 -3.70
CA TRP A 463 -9.33 3.11 -3.94
C TRP A 463 -9.79 4.56 -3.85
N TRP A 464 -10.98 4.88 -4.34
CA TRP A 464 -11.36 6.28 -4.55
C TRP A 464 -12.40 6.81 -3.58
N ASN A 465 -13.27 5.96 -3.03
CA ASN A 465 -14.48 6.36 -2.26
C ASN A 465 -15.32 7.50 -2.93
N PHE A 466 -15.01 7.80 -4.20
CA PHE A 466 -15.54 8.84 -5.08
C PHE A 466 -15.80 10.21 -4.44
N LYS A 467 -14.87 10.72 -3.61
CA LYS A 467 -14.91 12.10 -3.11
C LYS A 467 -13.94 12.96 -3.93
N TYR A 468 -14.42 14.08 -4.46
CA TYR A 468 -13.67 15.04 -5.28
C TYR A 468 -13.11 14.52 -6.62
N VAL A 469 -13.42 13.27 -6.98
CA VAL A 469 -13.00 12.59 -8.20
C VAL A 469 -14.21 12.12 -9.03
N ASN A 470 -14.10 12.25 -10.34
CA ASN A 470 -14.94 11.60 -11.34
C ASN A 470 -14.19 10.36 -11.85
N CYS A 471 -14.43 9.22 -11.20
CA CYS A 471 -13.79 7.97 -11.57
C CYS A 471 -14.63 7.23 -12.62
N LEU A 472 -14.03 6.99 -13.77
CA LEU A 472 -14.61 6.36 -14.95
C LEU A 472 -14.04 4.94 -15.09
N SER A 473 -14.87 3.94 -14.90
CA SER A 473 -14.50 2.53 -15.03
C SER A 473 -14.95 1.98 -16.38
N TYR A 474 -14.04 1.46 -17.19
CA TYR A 474 -14.45 0.81 -18.44
C TYR A 474 -14.97 -0.60 -18.15
N ILE A 475 -16.25 -0.84 -18.44
CA ILE A 475 -16.93 -2.10 -18.15
C ILE A 475 -17.81 -2.53 -19.32
N THR A 476 -18.25 -3.79 -19.30
CA THR A 476 -19.30 -4.34 -20.16
C THR A 476 -20.54 -4.70 -19.34
N LYS A 477 -21.72 -4.35 -19.84
CA LYS A 477 -23.01 -4.78 -19.28
C LYS A 477 -23.91 -5.19 -20.43
N ASN A 478 -24.49 -6.39 -20.37
CA ASN A 478 -25.33 -6.94 -21.44
C ASN A 478 -24.64 -6.96 -22.83
N GLY A 479 -23.31 -7.12 -22.86
CA GLY A 479 -22.52 -7.12 -24.09
C GLY A 479 -22.12 -5.73 -24.62
N GLU A 480 -22.61 -4.65 -24.01
CA GLU A 480 -22.27 -3.28 -24.38
C GLU A 480 -21.22 -2.69 -23.46
N ALA A 481 -20.16 -2.11 -24.05
CA ALA A 481 -19.08 -1.49 -23.32
C ALA A 481 -19.31 0.02 -23.12
N PHE A 482 -19.11 0.52 -21.91
CA PHE A 482 -19.25 1.94 -21.57
C PHE A 482 -18.38 2.34 -20.37
N LEU A 483 -18.24 3.65 -20.14
CA LEU A 483 -17.58 4.19 -18.96
C LEU A 483 -18.58 4.36 -17.82
N ALA A 484 -18.52 3.45 -16.86
CA ALA A 484 -19.31 3.44 -15.65
C ALA A 484 -18.81 4.49 -14.64
N GLU A 485 -19.75 5.19 -14.04
CA GLU A 485 -19.50 6.18 -12.99
C GLU A 485 -19.79 5.59 -11.60
N LYS A 486 -19.62 6.39 -10.55
CA LYS A 486 -19.93 6.00 -9.16
C LYS A 486 -21.27 5.27 -9.02
N LYS A 487 -22.33 5.83 -9.60
CA LYS A 487 -23.71 5.29 -9.48
C LYS A 487 -23.82 3.88 -10.06
N ASP A 488 -23.10 3.61 -11.14
CA ASP A 488 -23.09 2.32 -11.81
C ASP A 488 -22.22 1.33 -11.02
N ILE A 489 -21.03 1.78 -10.63
CA ILE A 489 -20.02 0.98 -9.92
C ILE A 489 -20.54 0.48 -8.57
N LEU A 490 -21.36 1.26 -7.85
CA LEU A 490 -21.96 0.85 -6.57
C LEU A 490 -22.87 -0.38 -6.67
N THR A 491 -23.35 -0.73 -7.87
CA THR A 491 -24.25 -1.86 -8.09
C THR A 491 -23.55 -3.13 -8.54
N ILE A 492 -22.24 -3.07 -8.82
CA ILE A 492 -21.46 -4.16 -9.37
C ILE A 492 -20.75 -4.88 -8.23
N ARG A 493 -21.10 -6.16 -7.99
CA ARG A 493 -20.43 -6.98 -6.97
C ARG A 493 -19.14 -7.62 -7.48
N ASN A 494 -19.16 -8.14 -8.71
CA ASN A 494 -18.00 -8.78 -9.31
C ASN A 494 -17.42 -7.89 -10.42
N PHE A 495 -16.63 -6.89 -10.01
CA PHE A 495 -16.10 -5.88 -10.93
C PHE A 495 -15.10 -6.48 -11.93
N ASP A 496 -14.31 -7.46 -11.54
CA ASP A 496 -13.27 -8.05 -12.39
C ASP A 496 -13.83 -8.87 -13.56
N GLU A 497 -15.02 -9.45 -13.41
CA GLU A 497 -15.73 -10.16 -14.47
C GLU A 497 -16.26 -9.22 -15.56
N VAL A 498 -16.70 -8.02 -15.18
CA VAL A 498 -17.32 -7.05 -16.10
C VAL A 498 -16.36 -5.96 -16.56
N SER A 499 -15.22 -5.78 -15.90
CA SER A 499 -14.28 -4.73 -16.24
C SER A 499 -13.45 -5.06 -17.48
N LEU A 500 -13.15 -4.01 -18.24
CA LEU A 500 -12.34 -4.06 -19.44
C LEU A 500 -11.04 -3.27 -19.22
N PHE A 501 -10.01 -3.55 -20.02
CA PHE A 501 -8.75 -2.84 -19.92
C PHE A 501 -8.87 -1.38 -20.42
N PRO A 502 -8.32 -0.39 -19.69
CA PRO A 502 -8.27 1.00 -20.12
C PRO A 502 -7.72 1.24 -21.53
N ASN A 503 -6.74 0.44 -21.98
CA ASN A 503 -6.20 0.53 -23.34
C ASN A 503 -7.22 0.19 -24.45
N LYS A 504 -8.42 -0.28 -24.10
CA LYS A 504 -9.55 -0.53 -25.02
C LYS A 504 -10.61 0.56 -24.99
N ILE A 505 -10.46 1.59 -24.17
CA ILE A 505 -11.41 2.71 -24.11
C ILE A 505 -11.40 3.45 -25.46
N PRO A 506 -12.55 3.54 -26.17
CA PRO A 506 -12.62 4.31 -27.40
C PRO A 506 -12.54 5.81 -27.13
N HIS A 507 -11.81 6.54 -27.97
CA HIS A 507 -11.65 8.00 -27.87
C HIS A 507 -12.98 8.74 -27.70
N LYS A 508 -13.98 8.43 -28.54
CA LYS A 508 -15.28 9.11 -28.51
C LYS A 508 -15.96 8.95 -27.15
N ILE A 509 -16.02 7.73 -26.62
CA ILE A 509 -16.65 7.45 -25.32
C ILE A 509 -15.97 8.25 -24.20
N LEU A 510 -14.63 8.34 -24.23
CA LEU A 510 -13.88 9.08 -23.21
C LEU A 510 -14.06 10.59 -23.33
N CYS A 511 -13.99 11.16 -24.53
CA CYS A 511 -14.20 12.60 -24.74
C CYS A 511 -15.62 13.03 -24.42
N ASP A 512 -16.64 12.28 -24.86
CA ASP A 512 -18.06 12.57 -24.55
C ASP A 512 -18.26 12.62 -23.02
N LYS A 513 -17.62 11.72 -22.26
CA LYS A 513 -17.68 11.72 -20.80
C LYS A 513 -16.87 12.84 -20.14
N ILE A 514 -15.70 13.17 -20.67
CA ILE A 514 -14.93 14.30 -20.15
C ILE A 514 -15.72 15.60 -20.38
N GLU A 515 -16.33 15.78 -21.54
CA GLU A 515 -17.18 16.93 -21.88
C GLU A 515 -18.34 17.08 -20.88
N GLU A 516 -19.09 16.01 -20.63
CA GLU A 516 -20.16 15.98 -19.63
C GLU A 516 -19.65 16.43 -18.24
N ILE A 517 -18.44 16.04 -17.84
CA ILE A 517 -17.84 16.42 -16.54
C ILE A 517 -17.33 17.87 -16.53
N LEU A 518 -16.89 18.39 -17.67
CA LEU A 518 -16.41 19.77 -17.77
C LEU A 518 -17.56 20.78 -17.76
N GLU A 519 -18.73 20.41 -18.28
CA GLU A 519 -19.92 21.27 -18.37
C GLU A 519 -20.75 21.34 -17.08
N ASN A 520 -20.66 20.30 -16.23
CA ASN A 520 -21.29 20.23 -14.90
C ASN A 520 -20.32 20.63 -13.80
#